data_AF-A0A0N4UV11-F1
#
_entry.id   AF-A0A0N4UV11-F1
#
_cell.length_a   1.000
_cell.length_b   1.000
_cell.length_c   1.000
_cell.angle_alpha   90.00
_cell.angle_beta   90.00
_cell.angle_gamma   90.00
#
_symmetry.space_group_name_H-M   'P 1'
#
loop_
_entity.id
_entity.type
_entity.pdbx_description
1 polymer ?
#
loop_
_entity_poly.entity_id
_entity_poly.type
_entity_poly.pdbx_seq_one_letter_code
_entity_poly.pdbx_strand_id
1 'polypeptide(L)'
;MEQFSVAYHESYVRNWRVLGAIWVLFAMCSALLQVLVFIHPEWIGGPDGGYFGLYSYCPNNDCPWRIFNIQALSTSFSVAAILVLISTVLSLLAVFSIMLLVLLRDRYVFLLCSWMHLLSFFGMLGGCLVYPSGWDNTKIREMCDSHRYNLGLCEIKWAYALALVLIIDQMTLSLLGFILACKQPPSIPEISCNYSRFFFVHTEFISRQLIDNRQKNK
;
A
#
# COMPACT_ATOMS: atom_id res chain seq x y z
N MET A 1 -38.07 -22.67 -10.88
CA MET A 1 -37.15 -21.51 -10.92
C MET A 1 -36.52 -21.22 -9.57
N GLU A 2 -37.22 -21.38 -8.45
CA GLU A 2 -36.68 -21.12 -7.10
C GLU A 2 -35.54 -22.05 -6.65
N GLN A 3 -35.54 -23.32 -7.04
CA GLN A 3 -34.42 -24.23 -6.69
C GLN A 3 -33.09 -23.81 -7.34
N PHE A 4 -33.13 -23.19 -8.52
CA PHE A 4 -31.93 -22.73 -9.23
C PHE A 4 -31.32 -21.47 -8.57
N SER A 5 -32.16 -20.59 -8.01
CA SER A 5 -31.67 -19.39 -7.31
C SER A 5 -31.01 -19.71 -5.97
N VAL A 6 -31.51 -20.72 -5.24
CA VAL A 6 -30.90 -21.18 -3.98
C VAL A 6 -29.53 -21.82 -4.24
N ALA A 7 -29.43 -22.75 -5.21
CA ALA A 7 -28.16 -23.38 -5.57
C ALA A 7 -27.10 -22.38 -6.07
N TYR A 8 -27.53 -21.36 -6.83
CA TYR A 8 -26.67 -20.25 -7.25
C TYR A 8 -26.21 -19.41 -6.05
N HIS A 9 -27.11 -19.10 -5.12
CA HIS A 9 -26.79 -18.31 -3.93
C HIS A 9 -25.76 -19.00 -3.02
N GLU A 10 -25.91 -20.30 -2.77
CA GLU A 10 -24.93 -21.06 -1.99
C GLU A 10 -23.54 -21.09 -2.65
N SER A 11 -23.50 -21.32 -3.97
CA SER A 11 -22.25 -21.29 -4.74
C SER A 11 -21.60 -19.91 -4.72
N TYR A 12 -22.41 -18.85 -4.84
CA TYR A 12 -21.95 -17.46 -4.76
C TYR A 12 -21.35 -17.13 -3.39
N VAL A 13 -22.04 -17.50 -2.31
CA VAL A 13 -21.56 -17.28 -0.93
C VAL A 13 -20.26 -18.03 -0.68
N ARG A 14 -20.13 -19.29 -1.15
CA ARG A 14 -18.88 -20.06 -1.03
C ARG A 14 -17.74 -19.39 -1.79
N ASN A 15 -17.97 -19.01 -3.04
CA ASN A 15 -16.94 -18.36 -3.86
C ASN A 15 -16.51 -17.01 -3.27
N TRP A 16 -17.44 -16.23 -2.75
CA TRP A 16 -17.15 -14.96 -2.07
C TRP A 16 -16.28 -15.17 -0.82
N ARG A 17 -16.57 -16.18 0.01
CA ARG A 17 -15.76 -16.52 1.18
C ARG A 17 -14.33 -16.93 0.81
N VAL A 18 -14.18 -17.71 -0.27
CA VAL A 18 -12.86 -18.12 -0.78
C VAL A 18 -12.06 -16.90 -1.24
N LEU A 19 -12.67 -16.00 -2.00
CA LEU A 19 -12.03 -14.75 -2.42
C LEU A 19 -11.63 -13.86 -1.23
N GLY A 20 -12.49 -13.79 -0.20
CA GLY A 20 -12.17 -13.10 1.04
C GLY A 20 -10.96 -13.71 1.78
N ALA A 21 -10.92 -15.04 1.90
CA ALA A 21 -9.79 -15.74 2.54
C ALA A 21 -8.46 -15.53 1.80
N ILE A 22 -8.50 -15.63 0.46
CA ILE A 22 -7.33 -15.36 -0.40
C ILE A 22 -6.86 -13.91 -0.22
N TRP A 23 -7.79 -12.97 -0.18
CA TRP A 23 -7.47 -11.55 0.01
C TRP A 23 -6.79 -11.29 1.37
N VAL A 24 -7.29 -11.90 2.47
CA VAL A 24 -6.65 -11.78 3.79
C VAL A 24 -5.24 -12.37 3.79
N LEU A 25 -5.04 -13.52 3.16
CA LEU A 25 -3.72 -14.15 3.05
C LEU A 25 -2.73 -13.26 2.29
N PHE A 26 -3.15 -12.69 1.16
CA PHE A 26 -2.31 -11.73 0.43
C PHE A 26 -2.01 -10.49 1.27
N ALA A 27 -3.00 -9.88 1.92
CA ALA A 27 -2.78 -8.72 2.79
C ALA A 27 -1.77 -9.00 3.91
N MET A 28 -1.84 -10.18 4.54
CA MET A 28 -0.88 -10.60 5.56
C MET A 28 0.54 -10.75 5.00
N CYS A 29 0.69 -11.40 3.85
CA CYS A 29 1.98 -11.55 3.18
C CYS A 29 2.59 -10.20 2.80
N SER A 30 1.78 -9.30 2.24
CA SER A 30 2.20 -7.98 1.81
C SER A 30 2.66 -7.10 2.98
N ALA A 31 2.01 -7.20 4.13
CA ALA A 31 2.44 -6.50 5.34
C ALA A 31 3.83 -7.00 5.82
N LEU A 32 4.09 -8.31 5.76
CA LEU A 32 5.41 -8.86 6.07
C LEU A 32 6.47 -8.37 5.09
N LEU A 33 6.16 -8.40 3.78
CA LEU A 33 7.07 -7.91 2.75
C LEU A 33 7.36 -6.40 2.89
N GLN A 34 6.39 -5.58 3.30
CA GLN A 34 6.62 -4.16 3.61
C GLN A 34 7.54 -3.95 4.81
N VAL A 35 7.41 -4.77 5.85
CA VAL A 35 8.35 -4.76 6.98
C VAL A 35 9.75 -5.15 6.52
N LEU A 36 9.87 -6.19 5.67
CA LEU A 36 11.15 -6.58 5.10
C LEU A 36 11.76 -5.42 4.29
N VAL A 37 11.04 -4.84 3.35
CA VAL A 37 11.53 -3.73 2.52
C VAL A 37 11.96 -2.52 3.37
N PHE A 38 11.28 -2.26 4.49
CA PHE A 38 11.69 -1.22 5.44
C PHE A 38 12.96 -1.57 6.21
N ILE A 39 13.11 -2.82 6.68
CA ILE A 39 14.28 -3.25 7.45
C ILE A 39 15.51 -3.43 6.55
N HIS A 40 15.32 -3.85 5.29
CA HIS A 40 16.43 -4.15 4.41
C HIS A 40 17.26 -2.90 4.09
N PRO A 41 18.55 -2.90 4.46
CA PRO A 41 19.39 -1.72 4.34
C PRO A 41 19.92 -1.52 2.90
N GLU A 42 19.72 -2.50 2.02
CA GLU A 42 20.28 -2.51 0.66
C GLU A 42 19.21 -2.15 -0.38
N TRP A 43 18.94 -0.86 -0.56
CA TRP A 43 18.11 -0.40 -1.68
C TRP A 43 18.95 -0.17 -2.94
N ILE A 44 20.16 0.38 -2.75
CA ILE A 44 21.19 0.53 -3.79
C ILE A 44 22.50 -0.03 -3.24
N GLY A 45 23.22 -0.77 -4.07
CA GLY A 45 24.57 -1.24 -3.76
C GLY A 45 25.63 -0.45 -4.53
N GLY A 46 26.72 -0.13 -3.83
CA GLY A 46 27.93 0.43 -4.41
C GLY A 46 28.91 -0.65 -4.90
N PRO A 47 29.90 -0.25 -5.73
CA PRO A 47 30.86 -1.17 -6.34
C PRO A 47 31.74 -1.91 -5.33
N ASP A 48 32.06 -1.29 -4.18
CA ASP A 48 32.96 -1.83 -3.16
C ASP A 48 32.25 -2.59 -2.02
N GLY A 49 31.02 -3.05 -2.27
CA GLY A 49 30.18 -3.69 -1.25
C GLY A 49 29.51 -2.71 -0.27
N GLY A 50 29.69 -1.40 -0.49
CA GLY A 50 28.90 -0.38 0.19
C GLY A 50 27.41 -0.47 -0.19
N TYR A 51 26.53 0.05 0.66
CA TYR A 51 25.10 0.08 0.40
C TYR A 51 24.46 1.38 0.89
N PHE A 52 23.39 1.79 0.21
CA PHE A 52 22.54 2.89 0.60
C PHE A 52 21.13 2.36 0.86
N GLY A 53 20.64 2.57 2.08
CA GLY A 53 19.29 2.26 2.51
C GLY A 53 18.43 3.51 2.66
N LEU A 54 17.30 3.37 3.33
CA LEU A 54 16.37 4.48 3.64
C LEU A 54 16.88 5.37 4.78
N TYR A 55 17.33 4.75 5.86
CA TYR A 55 17.74 5.45 7.09
C TYR A 55 19.19 5.12 7.49
N SER A 56 19.82 4.17 6.82
CA SER A 56 21.21 3.75 7.05
C SER A 56 21.97 3.73 5.73
N TYR A 57 23.26 4.02 5.78
CA TYR A 57 24.17 3.86 4.65
C TYR A 57 25.52 3.37 5.15
N CYS A 58 26.24 2.72 4.25
CA CYS A 58 27.50 2.08 4.52
C CYS A 58 28.42 2.30 3.31
N PRO A 59 29.51 3.09 3.46
CA PRO A 59 30.40 3.40 2.35
C PRO A 59 31.29 2.22 1.92
N ASN A 60 31.70 1.37 2.88
CA ASN A 60 32.67 0.29 2.68
C ASN A 60 32.12 -1.02 3.24
N ASN A 61 32.62 -2.17 2.83
CA ASN A 61 32.13 -3.48 3.27
C ASN A 61 32.24 -3.77 4.79
N ASP A 62 33.00 -2.96 5.55
CA ASP A 62 33.27 -3.15 6.99
C ASP A 62 32.23 -2.49 7.93
N CYS A 63 30.94 -2.68 7.66
CA CYS A 63 29.90 -2.09 8.51
C CYS A 63 29.38 -3.06 9.58
N PRO A 64 29.33 -2.65 10.87
CA PRO A 64 28.65 -3.42 11.89
C PRO A 64 27.13 -3.41 11.65
N TRP A 65 26.51 -4.58 11.65
CA TRP A 65 25.07 -4.74 11.46
C TRP A 65 24.30 -4.08 12.62
N ARG A 66 23.75 -2.88 12.39
CA ARG A 66 22.96 -2.12 13.38
C ARG A 66 21.63 -1.69 12.77
N ILE A 67 20.55 -2.36 13.19
CA ILE A 67 19.18 -2.19 12.68
C ILE A 67 18.61 -0.79 12.95
N PHE A 68 19.04 -0.13 14.03
CA PHE A 68 18.46 1.14 14.48
C PHE A 68 19.47 2.27 14.57
N ASN A 69 20.46 2.32 13.68
CA ASN A 69 21.30 3.50 13.56
C ASN A 69 20.72 4.45 12.50
N ILE A 70 20.09 5.53 12.96
CA ILE A 70 19.48 6.54 12.08
C ILE A 70 20.59 7.47 11.61
N GLN A 71 21.03 7.30 10.37
CA GLN A 71 22.05 8.11 9.74
C GLN A 71 21.52 8.59 8.38
N ALA A 72 20.54 9.49 8.42
CA ALA A 72 19.96 10.03 7.19
C ALA A 72 20.97 10.93 6.46
N LEU A 73 21.24 10.60 5.19
CA LEU A 73 22.21 11.31 4.36
C LEU A 73 21.70 12.68 3.88
N SER A 74 20.38 12.81 3.69
CA SER A 74 19.72 14.02 3.21
C SER A 74 18.26 14.07 3.67
N THR A 75 17.65 15.26 3.58
CA THR A 75 16.23 15.46 3.86
C THR A 75 15.32 14.62 2.97
N SER A 76 15.70 14.40 1.70
CA SER A 76 14.94 13.54 0.77
C SER A 76 14.88 12.09 1.24
N PHE A 77 16.00 11.54 1.73
CA PHE A 77 16.02 10.17 2.27
C PHE A 77 15.20 10.05 3.54
N SER A 78 15.24 11.05 4.43
CA SER A 78 14.39 11.09 5.62
C SER A 78 12.91 11.11 5.27
N VAL A 79 12.50 11.93 4.29
CA VAL A 79 11.11 12.01 3.84
C VAL A 79 10.67 10.67 3.22
N ALA A 80 11.50 10.07 2.36
CA ALA A 80 11.21 8.76 1.78
C ALA A 80 11.06 7.68 2.88
N ALA A 81 11.96 7.67 3.87
CA ALA A 81 11.92 6.73 4.99
C ALA A 81 10.65 6.90 5.83
N ILE A 82 10.23 8.13 6.13
CA ILE A 82 9.00 8.42 6.86
C ILE A 82 7.77 7.99 6.06
N LEU A 83 7.74 8.26 4.75
CA LEU A 83 6.62 7.87 3.88
C LEU A 83 6.47 6.34 3.81
N VAL A 84 7.58 5.62 3.65
CA VAL A 84 7.58 4.14 3.65
C VAL A 84 7.22 3.61 5.04
N LEU A 85 7.71 4.21 6.13
CA LEU A 85 7.34 3.82 7.49
C LEU A 85 5.84 3.98 7.74
N ILE A 86 5.27 5.14 7.39
CA ILE A 86 3.82 5.39 7.52
C ILE A 86 3.03 4.37 6.70
N SER A 87 3.47 4.08 5.47
CA SER A 87 2.87 3.07 4.60
C SER A 87 2.86 1.67 5.25
N THR A 88 3.99 1.23 5.82
CA THR A 88 4.13 -0.05 6.51
C THR A 88 3.25 -0.11 7.77
N VAL A 89 3.22 0.96 8.57
CA VAL A 89 2.39 1.04 9.79
C VAL A 89 0.90 0.96 9.44
N LEU A 90 0.46 1.66 8.40
CA LEU A 90 -0.94 1.61 7.94
C LEU A 90 -1.36 0.22 7.50
N SER A 91 -0.49 -0.49 6.79
CA SER A 91 -0.73 -1.87 6.35
C SER A 91 -0.74 -2.86 7.52
N LEU A 92 0.16 -2.71 8.48
CA LEU A 92 0.14 -3.51 9.71
C LEU A 92 -1.14 -3.28 10.52
N LEU A 93 -1.57 -2.02 10.64
CA LEU A 93 -2.85 -1.68 11.28
C LEU A 93 -4.03 -2.29 10.52
N ALA A 94 -3.97 -2.28 9.19
CA ALA A 94 -4.99 -2.88 8.34
C ALA A 94 -5.11 -4.40 8.60
N VAL A 95 -4.00 -5.13 8.63
CA VAL A 95 -3.96 -6.57 8.95
C VAL A 95 -4.41 -6.84 10.39
N PHE A 96 -3.95 -6.03 11.35
CA PHE A 96 -4.37 -6.16 12.75
C PHE A 96 -5.87 -5.95 12.92
N SER A 97 -6.44 -4.99 12.20
CA SER A 97 -7.88 -4.72 12.22
C SER A 97 -8.69 -5.89 11.66
N ILE A 98 -8.20 -6.57 10.62
CA ILE A 98 -8.80 -7.81 10.10
C ILE A 98 -8.82 -8.88 11.19
N MET A 99 -7.67 -9.14 11.84
CA MET A 99 -7.55 -10.20 12.84
C MET A 99 -8.45 -9.96 14.07
N LEU A 100 -8.61 -8.70 14.50
CA LEU A 100 -9.38 -8.34 15.69
C LEU A 100 -10.90 -8.25 15.42
N LEU A 101 -11.32 -7.83 14.22
CA LEU A 101 -12.71 -7.49 13.92
C LEU A 101 -13.50 -8.56 13.15
N VAL A 102 -12.86 -9.67 12.75
CA VAL A 102 -13.52 -10.90 12.22
C VAL A 102 -14.58 -11.45 13.20
N LEU A 103 -14.58 -11.02 14.47
CA LEU A 103 -15.56 -11.41 15.48
C LEU A 103 -16.79 -10.49 15.60
N LEU A 104 -16.83 -9.29 14.97
CA LEU A 104 -17.78 -8.22 15.36
C LEU A 104 -18.59 -7.54 14.24
N ARG A 105 -18.13 -7.46 12.97
CA ARG A 105 -18.95 -7.03 11.80
C ARG A 105 -18.23 -7.10 10.46
N ASP A 106 -18.71 -7.91 9.51
CA ASP A 106 -17.98 -8.18 8.26
C ASP A 106 -17.82 -6.98 7.30
N ARG A 107 -18.87 -6.18 7.06
CA ARG A 107 -18.86 -5.19 5.95
C ARG A 107 -17.92 -3.99 6.16
N TYR A 108 -17.91 -3.46 7.38
CA TYR A 108 -17.16 -2.23 7.69
C TYR A 108 -15.65 -2.47 7.74
N VAL A 109 -15.23 -3.69 8.09
CA VAL A 109 -13.82 -4.10 8.18
C VAL A 109 -13.17 -4.11 6.81
N PHE A 110 -13.81 -4.73 5.80
CA PHE A 110 -13.30 -4.72 4.42
C PHE A 110 -13.17 -3.30 3.87
N LEU A 111 -14.15 -2.43 4.14
CA LEU A 111 -14.11 -1.04 3.67
C LEU A 111 -12.98 -0.25 4.33
N LEU A 112 -12.86 -0.29 5.66
CA LEU A 112 -11.82 0.43 6.40
C LEU A 112 -10.41 -0.04 5.99
N CYS A 113 -10.23 -1.35 5.88
CA CYS A 113 -8.96 -1.95 5.47
C CYS A 113 -8.59 -1.56 4.03
N SER A 114 -9.56 -1.52 3.12
CA SER A 114 -9.33 -1.06 1.73
C SER A 114 -8.85 0.40 1.67
N TRP A 115 -9.41 1.27 2.50
CA TRP A 115 -8.93 2.66 2.63
C TRP A 115 -7.52 2.74 3.21
N MET A 116 -7.18 1.90 4.19
CA MET A 116 -5.83 1.83 4.76
C MET A 116 -4.80 1.33 3.74
N HIS A 117 -5.13 0.29 2.95
CA HIS A 117 -4.28 -0.18 1.84
C HIS A 117 -4.13 0.86 0.74
N LEU A 118 -5.19 1.62 0.44
CA LEU A 118 -5.12 2.73 -0.52
C LEU A 118 -4.18 3.84 -0.03
N LEU A 119 -4.25 4.21 1.25
CA LEU A 119 -3.33 5.20 1.81
C LEU A 119 -1.89 4.66 1.89
N SER A 120 -1.73 3.38 2.21
CA SER A 120 -0.44 2.68 2.17
C SER A 120 0.18 2.70 0.76
N PHE A 121 -0.62 2.49 -0.29
CA PHE A 121 -0.19 2.61 -1.69
C PHE A 121 0.41 3.99 -2.00
N PHE A 122 -0.28 5.08 -1.64
CA PHE A 122 0.23 6.43 -1.88
C PHE A 122 1.51 6.71 -1.09
N GLY A 123 1.62 6.21 0.15
CA GLY A 123 2.82 6.33 0.96
C GLY A 123 4.03 5.61 0.35
N MET A 124 3.84 4.36 -0.10
CA MET A 124 4.92 3.58 -0.74
C MET A 124 5.34 4.19 -2.08
N LEU A 125 4.36 4.60 -2.90
CA LEU A 125 4.60 5.29 -4.17
C LEU A 125 5.37 6.58 -3.96
N GLY A 126 4.94 7.40 -2.99
CA GLY A 126 5.64 8.63 -2.62
C GLY A 126 7.08 8.36 -2.17
N GLY A 127 7.29 7.34 -1.32
CA GLY A 127 8.62 6.91 -0.90
C GLY A 127 9.53 6.54 -2.08
N CYS A 128 9.02 5.73 -3.02
CA CYS A 128 9.78 5.28 -4.19
C CYS A 128 10.07 6.40 -5.21
N LEU A 129 9.22 7.43 -5.29
CA LEU A 129 9.42 8.60 -6.15
C LEU A 129 10.35 9.65 -5.52
N VAL A 130 10.27 9.83 -4.21
CA VAL A 130 11.13 10.76 -3.47
C VAL A 130 12.55 10.19 -3.34
N TYR A 131 12.71 8.87 -3.23
CA TYR A 131 14.02 8.25 -3.03
C TYR A 131 15.06 8.60 -4.14
N PRO A 132 14.75 8.52 -5.45
CA PRO A 132 15.65 8.96 -6.52
C PRO A 132 16.02 10.44 -6.49
N SER A 133 15.17 11.29 -5.91
CA SER A 133 15.47 12.73 -5.78
C SER A 133 16.67 13.00 -4.86
N GLY A 134 17.00 12.05 -3.98
CA GLY A 134 18.15 12.14 -3.06
C GLY A 134 19.51 11.82 -3.70
N TRP A 135 19.55 11.27 -4.92
CA TRP A 135 20.79 10.82 -5.57
C TRP A 135 21.73 11.94 -6.05
N ASP A 136 21.23 13.18 -6.10
CA ASP A 136 22.00 14.38 -6.48
C ASP A 136 22.93 14.89 -5.35
N ASN A 137 22.96 14.18 -4.20
CA ASN A 137 23.82 14.54 -3.08
C ASN A 137 25.29 14.23 -3.38
N THR A 138 26.20 15.13 -2.99
CA THR A 138 27.64 15.02 -3.26
C THR A 138 28.21 13.69 -2.77
N LYS A 139 27.76 13.17 -1.62
CA LYS A 139 28.22 11.89 -1.07
C LYS A 139 27.88 10.68 -1.94
N ILE A 140 26.73 10.68 -2.62
CA ILE A 140 26.34 9.58 -3.52
C ILE A 140 27.07 9.75 -4.85
N ARG A 141 27.22 10.98 -5.32
CA ARG A 141 27.96 11.26 -6.55
C ARG A 141 29.45 10.89 -6.46
N GLU A 142 30.07 11.08 -5.30
CA GLU A 142 31.46 10.67 -5.07
C GLU A 142 31.65 9.14 -5.10
N MET A 143 30.63 8.36 -4.73
CA MET A 143 30.72 6.89 -4.71
C MET A 143 30.19 6.22 -5.97
N CYS A 144 29.09 6.73 -6.52
CA CYS A 144 28.36 6.12 -7.62
C CYS A 144 28.56 6.84 -8.96
N ASP A 145 29.22 8.00 -8.98
CA ASP A 145 29.21 8.95 -10.13
C ASP A 145 27.79 9.13 -10.70
N SER A 146 26.80 9.26 -9.80
CA SER A 146 25.39 9.25 -10.14
C SER A 146 24.84 10.65 -10.43
N HIS A 147 23.96 10.73 -11.42
CA HIS A 147 23.09 11.88 -11.67
C HIS A 147 21.63 11.51 -11.36
N ARG A 148 20.71 12.48 -11.35
CA ARG A 148 19.28 12.19 -11.11
C ARG A 148 18.79 11.10 -12.07
N TYR A 149 18.25 10.02 -11.50
CA TYR A 149 17.77 8.83 -12.21
C TYR A 149 18.84 7.98 -12.94
N ASN A 150 20.14 8.27 -12.80
CA ASN A 150 21.23 7.48 -13.38
C ASN A 150 22.22 7.06 -12.28
N LEU A 151 22.29 5.76 -11.99
CA LEU A 151 23.06 5.22 -10.86
C LEU A 151 24.55 4.99 -11.14
N GLY A 152 25.04 5.26 -12.35
CA GLY A 152 26.46 5.17 -12.70
C GLY A 152 27.05 3.80 -12.35
N LEU A 153 27.98 3.77 -11.40
CA LEU A 153 28.66 2.57 -10.89
C LEU A 153 27.86 1.76 -9.87
N CYS A 154 26.70 2.26 -9.42
CA CYS A 154 25.87 1.63 -8.41
C CYS A 154 24.71 0.82 -9.02
N GLU A 155 24.37 -0.29 -8.38
CA GLU A 155 23.33 -1.22 -8.83
C GLU A 155 22.08 -1.15 -7.96
N ILE A 156 20.91 -1.27 -8.59
CA ILE A 156 19.63 -1.41 -7.88
C ILE A 156 19.58 -2.79 -7.23
N LYS A 157 19.31 -2.83 -5.93
CA LYS A 157 19.17 -4.07 -5.18
C LYS A 157 17.70 -4.50 -5.09
N TRP A 158 17.52 -5.74 -4.67
CA TRP A 158 16.24 -6.43 -4.61
C TRP A 158 15.20 -5.75 -3.72
N ALA A 159 15.62 -5.02 -2.66
CA ALA A 159 14.67 -4.33 -1.78
C ALA A 159 13.88 -3.24 -2.52
N TYR A 160 14.54 -2.50 -3.43
CA TYR A 160 13.87 -1.51 -4.27
C TYR A 160 12.91 -2.17 -5.28
N ALA A 161 13.31 -3.30 -5.86
CA ALA A 161 12.43 -4.06 -6.76
C ALA A 161 11.18 -4.58 -6.03
N LEU A 162 11.33 -5.08 -4.80
CA LEU A 162 10.20 -5.47 -3.95
C LEU A 162 9.29 -4.28 -3.61
N ALA A 163 9.85 -3.10 -3.37
CA ALA A 163 9.05 -1.89 -3.14
C ALA A 163 8.13 -1.56 -4.33
N LEU A 164 8.63 -1.70 -5.57
CA LEU A 164 7.82 -1.51 -6.79
C LEU A 164 6.72 -2.57 -6.93
N VAL A 165 7.03 -3.84 -6.65
CA VAL A 165 6.03 -4.91 -6.65
C VAL A 165 4.94 -4.65 -5.60
N LEU A 166 5.33 -4.17 -4.42
CA LEU A 166 4.42 -3.82 -3.33
C LEU A 166 3.46 -2.69 -3.70
N ILE A 167 3.87 -1.73 -4.52
CA ILE A 167 2.96 -0.68 -5.02
C ILE A 167 1.80 -1.31 -5.80
N ILE A 168 2.10 -2.22 -6.73
CA ILE A 168 1.07 -2.88 -7.55
C ILE A 168 0.19 -3.80 -6.68
N ASP A 169 0.80 -4.49 -5.73
CA ASP A 169 0.09 -5.35 -4.79
C ASP A 169 -0.89 -4.55 -3.90
N GLN A 170 -0.45 -3.45 -3.29
CA GLN A 170 -1.33 -2.60 -2.46
C GLN A 170 -2.50 -2.02 -3.26
N MET A 171 -2.27 -1.63 -4.52
CA MET A 171 -3.34 -1.19 -5.41
C MET A 171 -4.35 -2.33 -5.66
N THR A 172 -3.85 -3.54 -5.90
CA THR A 172 -4.69 -4.73 -6.13
C THR A 172 -5.49 -5.11 -4.90
N LEU A 173 -4.87 -5.11 -3.71
CA LEU A 173 -5.53 -5.37 -2.44
C LEU A 173 -6.62 -4.35 -2.14
N SER A 174 -6.36 -3.07 -2.36
CA SER A 174 -7.36 -2.01 -2.21
C SER A 174 -8.56 -2.24 -3.13
N LEU A 175 -8.33 -2.47 -4.42
CA LEU A 175 -9.40 -2.70 -5.39
C LEU A 175 -10.22 -3.95 -5.07
N LEU A 176 -9.56 -5.07 -4.77
CA LEU A 176 -10.23 -6.32 -4.40
C LEU A 176 -11.05 -6.16 -3.12
N GLY A 177 -10.53 -5.45 -2.12
CA GLY A 177 -11.25 -5.18 -0.87
C GLY A 177 -12.52 -4.36 -1.09
N PHE A 178 -12.46 -3.32 -1.94
CA PHE A 178 -13.65 -2.56 -2.33
C PHE A 178 -14.67 -3.41 -3.09
N ILE A 179 -14.21 -4.25 -4.02
CA ILE A 179 -15.10 -5.17 -4.77
C ILE A 179 -15.79 -6.14 -3.80
N LEU A 180 -15.06 -6.73 -2.85
CA LEU A 180 -15.61 -7.66 -1.86
C LEU A 180 -16.63 -6.97 -0.94
N ALA A 181 -16.37 -5.73 -0.52
CA ALA A 181 -17.29 -4.93 0.30
C ALA A 181 -18.57 -4.55 -0.47
N CYS A 182 -18.48 -4.33 -1.78
CA CYS A 182 -19.63 -4.05 -2.66
C CYS A 182 -20.42 -5.32 -3.02
N LYS A 183 -19.74 -6.46 -3.16
CA LYS A 183 -20.31 -7.74 -3.60
C LYS A 183 -20.70 -8.67 -2.44
N GLN A 184 -20.65 -8.19 -1.20
CA GLN A 184 -21.03 -8.98 -0.04
C GLN A 184 -22.46 -9.52 -0.19
N PRO A 185 -22.67 -10.85 -0.10
CA PRO A 185 -24.01 -11.44 -0.21
C PRO A 185 -24.89 -10.93 0.94
N PRO A 186 -26.07 -10.36 0.66
CA PRO A 186 -27.03 -10.05 1.70
C PRO A 186 -27.54 -11.35 2.32
N SER A 187 -27.76 -11.36 3.63
CA SER A 187 -28.58 -12.39 4.27
C SER A 187 -30.00 -12.32 3.68
N ILE A 188 -30.53 -13.44 3.20
CA ILE A 188 -31.94 -13.58 2.79
C ILE A 188 -32.77 -13.41 4.09
N PRO A 189 -33.29 -12.21 4.47
CA PRO A 189 -34.22 -11.36 3.72
C PRO A 189 -33.99 -9.84 3.93
N GLU A 190 -33.09 -9.19 3.18
CA GLU A 190 -32.96 -7.71 3.18
C GLU A 190 -32.73 -7.15 1.76
N ILE A 191 -33.53 -7.59 0.79
CA ILE A 191 -33.42 -7.10 -0.60
C ILE A 191 -33.77 -5.60 -0.74
N SER A 192 -34.31 -4.92 0.28
CA SER A 192 -34.84 -3.56 0.14
C SER A 192 -34.08 -2.40 0.81
N CYS A 193 -32.97 -2.59 1.56
CA CYS A 193 -32.43 -1.49 2.37
C CYS A 193 -30.90 -1.32 2.47
N ASN A 194 -30.12 -1.36 1.37
CA ASN A 194 -28.75 -0.79 1.44
C ASN A 194 -28.07 -0.40 0.11
N TYR A 195 -28.83 -0.18 -0.96
CA TYR A 195 -28.30 0.50 -2.16
C TYR A 195 -28.16 2.02 -1.91
N SER A 196 -28.90 2.55 -0.94
CA SER A 196 -29.06 3.97 -0.65
C SER A 196 -27.86 4.64 0.04
N ARG A 197 -27.03 3.89 0.79
CA ARG A 197 -25.99 4.50 1.65
C ARG A 197 -24.62 4.67 0.99
N PHE A 198 -24.28 3.84 0.00
CA PHE A 198 -23.02 3.96 -0.76
C PHE A 198 -23.10 5.05 -1.84
N PHE A 199 -24.29 5.27 -2.42
CA PHE A 199 -24.53 6.37 -3.36
C PHE A 199 -24.53 7.75 -2.68
N PHE A 200 -24.91 7.84 -1.39
CA PHE A 200 -25.07 9.12 -0.68
C PHE A 200 -23.74 9.88 -0.49
N VAL A 201 -22.63 9.19 -0.18
CA VAL A 201 -21.33 9.84 0.07
C VAL A 201 -20.65 10.32 -1.22
N HIS A 202 -20.77 9.56 -2.32
CA HIS A 202 -20.15 9.93 -3.59
C HIS A 202 -20.99 10.96 -4.39
N THR A 203 -22.31 11.01 -4.18
CA THR A 203 -23.21 11.92 -4.91
C THR A 203 -23.29 13.32 -4.29
N GLU A 204 -23.11 13.47 -2.97
CA GLU A 204 -22.98 14.78 -2.31
C GLU A 204 -21.82 15.62 -2.89
N PHE A 205 -20.71 14.97 -3.24
CA PHE A 205 -19.53 15.65 -3.79
C PHE A 205 -19.74 16.14 -5.23
N ILE A 206 -20.43 15.34 -6.07
CA ILE A 206 -20.74 15.68 -7.46
C ILE A 206 -21.88 16.71 -7.54
N SER A 207 -22.91 16.62 -6.68
CA SER A 207 -24.03 17.57 -6.67
C SER A 207 -23.60 18.98 -6.25
N ARG A 208 -22.63 19.14 -5.33
CA ARG A 208 -22.09 20.46 -4.98
C ARG A 208 -21.36 21.14 -6.15
N GLN A 209 -20.68 20.35 -6.99
CA GLN A 209 -19.97 20.86 -8.19
C GLN A 209 -20.93 21.24 -9.34
N LEU A 210 -22.08 20.57 -9.45
CA LEU A 210 -23.11 20.87 -10.46
C LEU A 210 -24.01 22.07 -10.10
N ILE A 211 -24.17 22.39 -8.81
CA ILE A 211 -24.91 23.57 -8.35
C ILE A 211 -24.08 24.85 -8.54
N ASP A 212 -22.77 24.80 -8.27
CA ASP A 212 -21.88 25.96 -8.42
C ASP A 212 -21.71 26.40 -9.90
N ASN A 213 -21.59 25.43 -10.82
CA ASN A 213 -21.54 25.71 -12.27
C ASN A 213 -22.84 26.29 -12.83
N ARG A 214 -23.98 26.12 -12.15
CA ARG A 214 -25.27 26.69 -12.59
C ARG A 214 -25.48 28.13 -12.11
N GLN A 215 -24.71 28.61 -11.13
CA GLN A 215 -24.75 30.00 -10.66
C GLN A 215 -23.82 30.93 -11.45
N LYS A 216 -22.74 30.42 -12.08
CA LYS A 216 -21.84 31.22 -12.94
C LYS A 216 -22.37 31.54 -14.35
N ASN A 217 -23.41 30.84 -14.80
CA ASN A 217 -24.03 31.03 -16.11
C ASN A 217 -25.41 31.72 -16.05
N LYS A 218 -25.65 32.47 -14.97
CA LYS A 218 -26.83 33.34 -14.80
C LYS A 218 -26.38 34.69 -14.29
#